data_AF-A0A9Q5HUY0-F1
#
_entry.id   AF-A0A9Q5HUY0-F1
#
_cell.length_a   1.000
_cell.length_b   1.000
_cell.length_c   1.000
_cell.angle_alpha   90.00
_cell.angle_beta   90.00
_cell.angle_gamma   90.00
#
_symmetry.space_group_name_H-M   'P 1'
#
loop_
_entity.id
_entity.type
_entity.pdbx_description
1 polymer ?
#
loop_
_entity_poly.entity_id
_entity_poly.type
_entity_poly.pdbx_seq_one_letter_code
_entity_poly.pdbx_strand_id
1 'polypeptide(L)'
;MPLHAAVHNGFSKIVTLLVEAVPGSESLYSKNSVGEAVLETAWAEFLIDSIRNNYPGYDLLGYGNLRTLDSSSILTAPVREDSHDLGTELELLKSVHANLLRDGKLAANVKLKEALDAFIPYLSEKVRSEAESPVIPTQEDTTDKCDPRKTFKIVSAAVSAIPARRQLVHLTDVQRSVRASLEKVAKKPEPKIENDYYRRHVFLKGDEIPEEAEAEAREKHEMWQGILGWSLRLRNLALGDFSSRHDYCYLLSN
;
A
#
# COMPACT_ATOMS: atom_id res chain seq x y z
N MET A 1 -11.58 -7.72 -6.89
CA MET A 1 -10.58 -7.07 -6.01
C MET A 1 -9.11 -7.17 -6.47
N PRO A 2 -8.61 -8.21 -7.18
CA PRO A 2 -7.19 -8.22 -7.57
C PRO A 2 -6.80 -7.07 -8.52
N LEU A 3 -7.73 -6.62 -9.36
CA LEU A 3 -7.52 -5.47 -10.26
C LEU A 3 -7.22 -4.17 -9.50
N HIS A 4 -7.98 -3.88 -8.43
CA HIS A 4 -7.72 -2.71 -7.57
C HIS A 4 -6.32 -2.75 -6.95
N ALA A 5 -5.90 -3.91 -6.44
CA ALA A 5 -4.57 -4.07 -5.87
C ALA A 5 -3.46 -3.91 -6.91
N ALA A 6 -3.62 -4.48 -8.11
CA ALA A 6 -2.65 -4.33 -9.19
C ALA A 6 -2.53 -2.86 -9.65
N VAL A 7 -3.65 -2.14 -9.74
CA VAL A 7 -3.68 -0.72 -10.09
C VAL A 7 -3.04 0.14 -9.00
N HIS A 8 -3.37 -0.10 -7.73
CA HIS A 8 -2.79 0.64 -6.61
C HIS A 8 -1.27 0.50 -6.54
N ASN A 9 -0.74 -0.67 -6.89
CA ASN A 9 0.70 -0.93 -6.96
C ASN A 9 1.34 -0.55 -8.31
N GLY A 10 0.58 -0.01 -9.27
CA GLY A 10 1.10 0.41 -10.57
C GLY A 10 1.63 -0.73 -11.46
N PHE A 11 1.18 -1.97 -11.28
CA PHE A 11 1.65 -3.13 -12.06
C PHE A 11 0.98 -3.20 -13.43
N SER A 12 1.56 -2.50 -14.40
CA SER A 12 0.96 -2.27 -15.72
C SER A 12 0.74 -3.55 -16.55
N LYS A 13 1.67 -4.51 -16.52
CA LYS A 13 1.53 -5.78 -17.26
C LYS A 13 0.42 -6.63 -16.62
N ILE A 14 0.40 -6.75 -15.30
CA ILE A 14 -0.64 -7.48 -14.56
C ILE A 14 -2.01 -6.85 -14.80
N VAL A 15 -2.12 -5.53 -14.77
CA VAL A 15 -3.37 -4.83 -15.04
C VAL A 15 -3.87 -5.11 -16.46
N THR A 16 -2.97 -5.12 -17.45
CA THR A 16 -3.33 -5.48 -18.83
C THR A 16 -3.92 -6.89 -18.90
N LEU A 17 -3.24 -7.87 -18.31
CA LEU A 17 -3.71 -9.26 -18.27
C LEU A 17 -5.07 -9.40 -17.57
N LEU A 18 -5.29 -8.68 -16.47
CA LEU A 18 -6.54 -8.74 -15.72
C LEU A 18 -7.71 -8.09 -16.48
N VAL A 19 -7.45 -7.01 -17.21
CA VAL A 19 -8.45 -6.34 -18.06
C VAL A 19 -8.81 -7.23 -19.25
N GLU A 20 -7.84 -7.91 -19.85
CA GLU A 20 -8.07 -8.85 -20.95
C GLU A 20 -8.79 -10.13 -20.52
N ALA A 21 -8.44 -10.67 -19.35
CA ALA A 21 -9.00 -11.92 -18.83
C ALA A 21 -10.46 -11.77 -18.36
N VAL A 22 -10.87 -10.57 -17.93
CA VAL A 22 -12.25 -10.30 -17.48
C VAL A 22 -12.88 -9.24 -18.39
N PRO A 23 -13.26 -9.61 -19.63
CA PRO A 23 -13.94 -8.69 -20.53
C PRO A 23 -15.34 -8.40 -19.98
N GLY A 24 -15.50 -7.22 -19.38
CA GLY A 24 -16.78 -6.81 -18.82
C GLY A 24 -16.70 -5.50 -18.04
N SER A 25 -17.81 -4.78 -18.02
CA SER A 25 -17.96 -3.55 -17.23
C SER A 25 -17.94 -3.83 -15.73
N GLU A 26 -18.31 -5.03 -15.27
CA GLU A 26 -18.42 -5.31 -13.84
C GLU A 26 -17.09 -5.16 -13.10
N SER A 27 -15.98 -5.64 -13.69
CA SER A 27 -14.66 -5.57 -13.06
C SER A 27 -14.11 -4.13 -13.05
N LEU A 28 -14.17 -3.43 -14.19
CA LEU A 28 -13.67 -2.06 -14.34
C LEU A 28 -14.43 -1.04 -13.47
N TYR A 29 -15.73 -1.26 -13.29
CA TYR A 29 -16.60 -0.38 -12.51
C TYR A 29 -16.85 -0.91 -11.08
N SER A 30 -16.24 -2.03 -10.72
CA SER A 30 -16.28 -2.53 -9.35
C SER A 30 -15.62 -1.52 -8.41
N LYS A 31 -16.25 -1.33 -7.25
CA LYS A 31 -15.74 -0.44 -6.22
C LYS A 31 -14.93 -1.22 -5.19
N ASN A 32 -13.88 -0.61 -4.66
CA ASN A 32 -13.16 -1.15 -3.51
C ASN A 32 -13.99 -1.02 -2.22
N SER A 33 -13.45 -1.48 -1.09
CA SER A 33 -14.13 -1.39 0.22
C SER A 33 -14.38 0.05 0.68
N VAL A 34 -13.72 1.03 0.07
CA VAL A 34 -13.88 2.47 0.33
C VAL A 34 -14.88 3.13 -0.64
N GLY A 35 -15.32 2.41 -1.67
CA GLY A 35 -16.28 2.90 -2.66
C GLY A 35 -15.65 3.53 -3.91
N GLU A 36 -14.33 3.47 -4.06
CA GLU A 36 -13.61 4.00 -5.23
C GLU A 36 -13.60 2.98 -6.36
N ALA A 37 -13.81 3.43 -7.60
CA ALA A 37 -13.66 2.57 -8.77
C ALA A 37 -12.21 2.50 -9.24
N VAL A 38 -11.91 1.48 -10.05
CA VAL A 38 -10.55 1.21 -10.54
C VAL A 38 -9.92 2.43 -11.22
N LEU A 39 -10.71 3.19 -12.00
CA LEU A 39 -10.23 4.41 -12.64
C LEU A 39 -9.84 5.52 -11.64
N GLU A 40 -10.60 5.67 -10.56
CA GLU A 40 -10.30 6.67 -9.53
C GLU A 40 -9.02 6.30 -8.79
N THR A 41 -8.85 5.02 -8.44
CA THR A 41 -7.61 4.52 -7.84
C THR A 41 -6.42 4.73 -8.77
N ALA A 42 -6.57 4.43 -10.07
CA ALA A 42 -5.51 4.65 -11.07
C ALA A 42 -5.15 6.14 -11.21
N TRP A 43 -6.15 7.02 -11.23
CA TRP A 43 -5.95 8.46 -11.31
C TRP A 43 -5.27 9.02 -10.06
N ALA A 44 -5.67 8.55 -8.88
CA ALA A 44 -5.07 8.96 -7.61
C ALA A 44 -3.58 8.60 -7.55
N GLU A 45 -3.21 7.36 -7.89
CA GLU A 45 -1.79 6.96 -7.92
C GLU A 45 -1.01 7.69 -9.01
N PHE A 46 -1.61 7.93 -10.18
CA PHE A 46 -1.00 8.76 -11.22
C PHE A 46 -0.71 10.20 -10.75
N LEU A 47 -1.65 10.83 -10.03
CA LEU A 47 -1.45 12.16 -9.48
C LEU A 47 -0.37 12.18 -8.40
N ILE A 48 -0.37 11.19 -7.50
CA ILE A 48 0.67 11.06 -6.48
C ILE A 48 2.05 10.92 -7.13
N ASP A 49 2.18 10.05 -8.14
CA ASP A 49 3.41 9.88 -8.93
C ASP A 49 3.83 11.18 -9.62
N SER A 50 2.88 11.87 -10.25
CA SER A 50 3.15 13.12 -10.98
C SER A 50 3.61 14.23 -10.05
N ILE A 51 2.97 14.39 -8.89
CA ILE A 51 3.36 15.38 -7.88
C ILE A 51 4.73 15.04 -7.32
N ARG A 52 5.03 13.77 -7.04
CA ARG A 52 6.33 13.37 -6.50
C ARG A 52 7.47 13.56 -7.49
N ASN A 53 7.28 13.15 -8.73
CA ASN A 53 8.36 13.11 -9.73
C ASN A 53 8.54 14.45 -10.47
N ASN A 54 7.53 15.31 -10.52
CA ASN A 54 7.61 16.59 -11.25
C ASN A 54 7.66 17.82 -10.32
N TYR A 55 7.74 17.67 -8.99
CA TYR A 55 7.85 18.83 -8.10
C TYR A 55 9.30 19.32 -8.01
N PRO A 56 9.63 20.52 -8.53
CA PRO A 56 11.00 21.02 -8.68
C PRO A 56 11.72 21.37 -7.36
N GLY A 57 11.18 20.92 -6.21
CA GLY A 57 11.76 21.13 -4.89
C GLY A 57 11.96 19.88 -4.05
N TYR A 58 11.64 18.69 -4.56
CA TYR A 58 11.74 17.45 -3.78
C TYR A 58 13.16 16.85 -3.76
N ASP A 59 13.99 17.08 -4.77
CA ASP A 59 15.38 16.61 -4.80
C ASP A 59 16.27 17.25 -3.72
N LEU A 60 15.92 18.44 -3.25
CA LEU A 60 16.73 19.19 -2.28
C LEU A 60 16.63 18.65 -0.84
N LEU A 61 15.62 17.82 -0.53
CA LEU A 61 15.39 17.36 0.84
C LEU A 61 15.79 15.91 1.10
N GLY A 62 16.27 15.16 0.08
CA GLY A 62 16.85 13.84 0.27
C GLY A 62 15.96 12.80 0.96
N TYR A 63 14.67 13.09 1.17
CA TYR A 63 13.70 12.14 1.67
C TYR A 63 13.33 11.21 0.53
N GLY A 64 14.18 10.20 0.32
CA GLY A 64 13.89 9.10 -0.57
C GLY A 64 12.48 8.57 -0.32
N ASN A 65 11.78 8.22 -1.41
CA ASN A 65 10.41 7.71 -1.40
C ASN A 65 10.18 6.72 -0.23
N LEU A 66 9.51 7.17 0.84
CA LEU A 66 9.22 6.37 2.05
C LEU A 66 8.33 5.14 1.77
N ARG A 67 7.86 4.94 0.53
CA ARG A 67 7.12 3.74 0.13
C ARG A 67 8.03 2.56 -0.26
N THR A 68 9.33 2.77 -0.49
CA THR A 68 10.28 1.71 -0.85
C THR A 68 11.23 1.31 0.27
N LEU A 69 11.04 1.79 1.50
CA LEU A 69 11.65 1.19 2.68
C LEU A 69 10.96 -0.14 3.03
N ASP A 70 10.89 -1.05 2.06
CA ASP A 70 10.75 -2.45 2.39
C ASP A 70 12.04 -2.86 3.10
N SER A 71 11.91 -3.33 4.33
CA SER A 71 13.02 -3.72 5.21
C SER A 71 13.85 -4.87 4.63
N SER A 72 13.40 -5.47 3.53
CA SER A 72 14.12 -6.50 2.76
C SER A 72 15.12 -5.94 1.73
N SER A 73 15.07 -4.64 1.38
CA SER A 73 15.83 -4.06 0.26
C SER A 73 17.19 -3.43 0.63
N ILE A 74 17.63 -3.57 1.89
CA ILE A 74 18.91 -2.99 2.38
C ILE A 74 20.15 -3.66 1.77
N LEU A 75 19.99 -4.71 0.96
CA LEU A 75 21.08 -5.40 0.25
C LEU A 75 21.01 -5.26 -1.27
N THR A 76 20.39 -4.21 -1.80
CA THR A 76 20.43 -3.96 -3.24
C THR A 76 21.69 -3.17 -3.57
N ALA A 77 22.57 -3.77 -4.38
CA ALA A 77 23.70 -3.10 -5.00
C ALA A 77 23.27 -1.73 -5.57
N PRO A 78 24.18 -0.72 -5.59
CA PRO A 78 23.85 0.61 -6.10
C PRO A 78 23.14 0.49 -7.45
N VAL A 79 22.04 1.23 -7.60
CA VAL A 79 21.25 1.32 -8.83
C VAL A 79 22.25 1.53 -9.97
N ARG A 80 22.34 0.54 -10.87
CA ARG A 80 23.12 0.69 -12.09
C ARG A 80 22.38 1.72 -12.93
N GLU A 81 22.84 2.96 -12.90
CA GLU A 81 22.41 3.98 -13.85
C GLU A 81 22.65 3.45 -15.26
N ASP A 82 21.68 3.65 -16.15
CA ASP A 82 21.75 3.15 -17.51
C ASP A 82 23.01 3.71 -18.18
N SER A 83 23.89 2.84 -18.67
CA SER A 83 25.21 3.20 -19.21
C SER A 83 25.16 4.19 -20.37
N HIS A 84 23.99 4.33 -21.00
CA HIS A 84 23.72 5.27 -22.08
C HIS A 84 23.67 6.73 -21.59
N ASP A 85 23.11 6.98 -20.40
CA ASP A 85 23.00 8.32 -19.84
C ASP A 85 24.37 8.85 -19.43
N LEU A 86 25.24 7.97 -18.90
CA LEU A 86 26.61 8.28 -18.51
C LEU A 86 27.47 8.80 -19.68
N GLY A 87 27.23 8.31 -20.90
CA GLY A 87 27.93 8.77 -22.10
C GLY A 87 27.58 10.22 -22.46
N THR A 88 26.29 10.58 -22.36
CA THR A 88 25.83 11.94 -22.66
C THR A 88 26.30 12.95 -21.61
N GLU A 89 26.30 12.55 -20.34
CA GLU A 89 26.83 13.36 -19.24
C GLU A 89 28.35 13.58 -19.37
N LEU A 90 29.09 12.58 -19.85
CA LEU A 90 30.52 12.71 -20.07
C LEU A 90 30.85 13.72 -21.18
N GLU A 91 30.07 13.75 -22.26
CA GLU A 91 30.22 14.77 -23.32
C GLU A 91 29.83 16.17 -22.80
N LEU A 92 28.79 16.26 -21.98
CA LEU A 92 28.43 17.51 -21.29
C LEU A 92 29.59 17.99 -20.40
N LEU A 93 30.17 17.10 -19.59
CA LEU A 93 31.29 17.41 -18.70
C LEU A 93 32.52 17.90 -19.47
N LYS A 94 32.87 17.25 -20.60
CA LYS A 94 33.95 17.70 -21.49
C LYS A 94 33.67 19.10 -22.05
N SER A 95 32.42 19.37 -22.44
CA SER A 95 32.04 20.68 -22.97
C SER A 95 32.15 21.80 -21.91
N VAL A 96 31.71 21.52 -20.68
CA VAL A 96 31.82 22.44 -19.54
C VAL A 96 33.27 22.67 -19.18
N HIS A 97 34.09 21.61 -19.15
CA HIS A 97 35.52 21.72 -18.90
C HIS A 97 36.22 22.61 -19.94
N ALA A 98 35.94 22.41 -21.23
CA ALA A 98 36.48 23.25 -22.30
C ALA A 98 36.05 24.72 -22.19
N ASN A 99 34.80 24.98 -21.80
CA ASN A 99 34.29 26.33 -21.57
C ASN A 99 34.97 26.99 -20.36
N LEU A 100 35.16 26.28 -19.26
CA LEU A 100 35.84 26.79 -18.07
C LEU A 100 37.32 27.09 -18.30
N LEU A 101 37.98 26.32 -19.17
CA LEU A 101 39.35 26.60 -19.63
C LEU A 101 39.39 27.87 -20.49
N ARG A 102 38.44 28.03 -21.41
CA ARG A 102 38.32 29.22 -22.28
C ARG A 102 38.05 30.49 -21.47
N ASP A 103 37.21 30.39 -20.44
CA ASP A 103 36.86 31.49 -19.54
C ASP A 103 38.01 31.89 -18.60
N GLY A 104 39.10 31.11 -18.53
CA GLY A 104 40.22 31.35 -17.61
C GLY A 104 39.90 31.11 -16.13
N LYS A 105 38.68 30.68 -15.78
CA LYS A 105 38.25 30.42 -14.40
C LYS A 105 39.05 29.30 -13.74
N LEU A 106 39.52 28.33 -14.53
CA LEU A 106 40.37 27.23 -14.06
C LEU A 106 41.84 27.63 -13.85
N ALA A 107 42.29 28.77 -14.40
CA ALA A 107 43.67 29.23 -14.21
C ALA A 107 43.95 29.66 -12.76
N ALA A 108 42.92 30.11 -12.04
CA ALA A 108 43.03 30.49 -10.63
C ALA A 108 43.18 29.27 -9.70
N ASN A 109 42.76 28.08 -10.13
CA ASN A 109 42.67 26.88 -9.28
C ASN A 109 43.39 25.69 -9.93
N VAL A 110 44.71 25.68 -9.88
CA VAL A 110 45.57 24.64 -10.49
C VAL A 110 45.19 23.23 -10.03
N LYS A 111 44.90 23.05 -8.73
CA LYS A 111 44.50 21.73 -8.17
C LYS A 111 43.19 21.19 -8.75
N LEU A 112 42.22 22.07 -8.98
CA LEU A 112 40.93 21.67 -9.56
C LEU A 112 41.10 21.28 -11.03
N LYS A 113 41.92 22.05 -11.75
CA LYS A 113 42.28 21.74 -13.14
C LYS A 113 42.96 20.37 -13.25
N GLU A 114 43.99 20.12 -12.45
CA GLU A 114 44.68 18.83 -12.43
C GLU A 114 43.75 17.66 -12.09
N ALA A 115 42.84 17.85 -11.13
CA ALA A 115 41.85 16.84 -10.76
C ALA A 115 40.87 16.55 -11.92
N LEU A 116 40.37 17.58 -12.61
CA LEU A 116 39.47 17.40 -13.77
C LEU A 116 40.18 16.78 -14.97
N ASP A 117 41.41 17.20 -15.24
CA ASP A 117 42.27 16.65 -16.29
C ASP A 117 42.58 15.15 -16.04
N ALA A 118 42.69 14.72 -14.78
CA ALA A 118 42.86 13.31 -14.42
C ALA A 118 41.54 12.52 -14.40
N PHE A 119 40.42 13.17 -14.05
CA PHE A 119 39.13 12.50 -13.87
C PHE A 119 38.41 12.19 -15.19
N ILE A 120 38.45 13.10 -16.17
CA ILE A 120 37.85 12.88 -17.50
C ILE A 120 38.36 11.61 -18.19
N PRO A 121 39.69 11.34 -18.28
CA PRO A 121 40.18 10.12 -18.90
C PRO A 121 39.82 8.88 -18.07
N TYR A 122 39.80 8.96 -16.74
CA TYR A 122 39.36 7.87 -15.88
C TYR A 122 37.90 7.47 -16.15
N LEU A 123 36.98 8.44 -16.21
CA LEU A 123 35.58 8.16 -16.54
C LEU A 123 35.41 7.62 -17.96
N SER A 124 36.18 8.15 -18.92
CA SER A 124 36.14 7.68 -20.31
C SER A 124 36.55 6.21 -20.41
N GLU A 125 37.58 5.81 -19.68
CA GLU A 125 38.02 4.41 -19.64
C GLU A 125 37.02 3.53 -18.89
N LYS A 126 36.41 4.03 -17.81
CA LYS A 126 35.39 3.29 -17.08
C LYS A 126 34.14 3.01 -17.95
N VAL A 127 33.64 4.01 -18.67
CA VAL A 127 32.54 3.86 -19.65
C VAL A 127 32.91 2.81 -20.71
N ARG A 128 34.15 2.84 -21.20
CA ARG A 128 34.65 1.87 -22.17
C ARG A 128 34.70 0.45 -21.60
N SER A 129 35.18 0.28 -20.37
CA SER A 129 35.24 -1.02 -19.69
C SER A 129 33.86 -1.61 -19.39
N GLU A 130 32.86 -0.75 -19.13
CA GLU A 130 31.48 -1.17 -18.94
C GLU A 130 30.82 -1.54 -20.28
N ALA A 131 31.18 -0.86 -21.37
CA ALA A 131 30.70 -1.20 -22.73
C ALA A 131 31.31 -2.51 -23.28
N GLU A 132 32.54 -2.85 -22.89
CA GLU A 132 33.23 -4.09 -23.31
C GLU A 132 32.87 -5.30 -22.44
N SER A 133 32.18 -5.10 -21.30
CA SER A 133 31.70 -6.21 -20.49
C SER A 133 30.66 -7.01 -21.27
N PRO A 134 30.85 -8.33 -21.46
CA PRO A 134 29.97 -9.14 -22.28
C PRO A 134 28.55 -9.05 -21.73
N VAL A 135 27.63 -8.59 -22.57
CA VAL A 135 26.20 -8.58 -22.32
C VAL A 135 25.79 -10.04 -22.11
N ILE A 136 25.78 -10.49 -20.85
CA ILE A 136 25.08 -11.71 -20.45
C ILE A 136 23.66 -11.47 -20.95
N PRO A 137 23.09 -12.35 -21.79
CA PRO A 137 21.76 -12.15 -22.37
C PRO A 137 20.80 -11.88 -21.22
N THR A 138 20.38 -10.62 -21.13
CA THR A 138 19.43 -10.14 -20.16
C THR A 138 18.20 -11.00 -20.34
N GLN A 139 17.97 -11.94 -19.40
CA GLN A 139 16.67 -12.58 -19.26
C GLN A 139 15.65 -11.44 -19.28
N GLU A 140 14.72 -11.46 -20.22
CA GLU A 140 13.64 -10.48 -20.27
C GLU A 140 13.11 -10.32 -18.85
N ASP A 141 13.18 -9.10 -18.30
CA ASP A 141 12.69 -8.81 -16.95
C ASP A 141 11.23 -9.28 -16.86
N THR A 142 11.04 -10.51 -16.36
CA THR A 142 9.73 -11.13 -16.15
C THR A 142 8.97 -10.38 -15.07
N THR A 143 9.68 -9.59 -14.27
CA THR A 143 9.16 -8.77 -13.20
C THR A 143 8.43 -7.56 -13.79
N ASP A 144 7.17 -7.40 -13.40
CA ASP A 144 6.39 -6.22 -13.77
C ASP A 144 6.96 -4.99 -13.04
N LYS A 145 7.28 -3.95 -13.81
CA LYS A 145 7.79 -2.69 -13.26
C LYS A 145 6.60 -1.85 -12.83
N CYS A 146 6.69 -1.26 -11.63
CA CYS A 146 5.71 -0.31 -11.13
C CYS A 146 5.74 0.96 -12.01
N ASP A 147 4.69 1.16 -12.81
CA ASP A 147 4.51 2.34 -13.67
C ASP A 147 3.05 2.83 -13.56
N PRO A 148 2.77 3.73 -12.60
CA PRO A 148 1.43 4.28 -12.39
C PRO A 148 0.90 5.02 -13.62
N ARG A 149 1.78 5.65 -14.42
CA ARG A 149 1.40 6.42 -15.62
C ARG A 149 0.90 5.50 -16.72
N LYS A 150 1.62 4.41 -17.02
CA LYS A 150 1.16 3.40 -17.98
C LYS A 150 -0.11 2.72 -17.49
N THR A 151 -0.16 2.38 -16.20
CA THR A 151 -1.33 1.76 -15.59
C THR A 151 -2.58 2.62 -15.77
N PHE A 152 -2.50 3.94 -15.50
CA PHE A 152 -3.61 4.86 -15.73
C PHE A 152 -4.04 4.92 -17.20
N LYS A 153 -3.10 4.96 -18.16
CA LYS A 153 -3.41 4.93 -19.59
C LYS A 153 -4.17 3.66 -20.00
N ILE A 154 -3.74 2.50 -19.51
CA ILE A 154 -4.40 1.22 -19.80
C ILE A 154 -5.83 1.22 -19.25
N VAL A 155 -6.00 1.59 -17.97
CA VAL A 155 -7.32 1.61 -17.33
C VAL A 155 -8.25 2.63 -17.98
N SER A 156 -7.77 3.84 -18.28
CA SER A 156 -8.59 4.88 -18.93
C SER A 156 -9.00 4.48 -20.35
N ALA A 157 -8.11 3.84 -21.11
CA ALA A 157 -8.44 3.28 -22.43
C ALA A 157 -9.50 2.17 -22.32
N ALA A 158 -9.35 1.25 -21.36
CA ALA A 158 -10.31 0.17 -21.14
C ALA A 158 -11.70 0.68 -20.74
N VAL A 159 -11.77 1.67 -19.84
CA VAL A 159 -13.04 2.32 -19.44
C VAL A 159 -13.67 3.06 -20.62
N SER A 160 -12.87 3.74 -21.44
CA SER A 160 -13.38 4.45 -22.62
C SER A 160 -13.89 3.50 -23.71
N ALA A 161 -13.30 2.31 -23.84
CA ALA A 161 -13.74 1.28 -24.76
C ALA A 161 -15.05 0.62 -24.33
N ILE A 162 -15.30 0.50 -23.03
CA ILE A 162 -16.50 -0.14 -22.46
C ILE A 162 -17.21 0.87 -21.54
N PRO A 163 -17.88 1.89 -22.10
CA PRO A 163 -18.58 2.87 -21.29
C PRO A 163 -19.76 2.20 -20.58
N ALA A 164 -19.69 2.11 -19.26
CA ALA A 164 -20.79 1.65 -18.42
C ALA A 164 -21.22 2.75 -17.45
N ARG A 165 -22.50 2.69 -17.06
CA ARG A 165 -23.03 3.56 -16.02
C ARG A 165 -22.60 3.03 -14.66
N ARG A 166 -22.00 3.90 -13.87
CA ARG A 166 -21.73 3.61 -12.45
C ARG A 166 -23.05 3.34 -11.74
N GLN A 167 -23.14 2.18 -11.10
CA GLN A 167 -24.15 1.97 -10.08
C GLN A 167 -23.74 2.77 -8.84
N LEU A 168 -24.31 3.96 -8.73
CA LEU A 168 -24.24 4.76 -7.51
C LEU A 168 -25.20 4.10 -6.52
N VAL A 169 -24.65 3.50 -5.47
CA VAL A 169 -25.45 3.10 -4.31
C VAL A 169 -25.88 4.39 -3.64
N HIS A 170 -27.18 4.60 -3.50
CA HIS A 170 -27.68 5.78 -2.81
C HIS A 170 -27.21 5.75 -1.35
N LEU A 171 -26.65 6.86 -0.86
CA LEU A 171 -26.24 6.98 0.55
C LEU A 171 -27.38 6.65 1.51
N THR A 172 -28.62 6.93 1.11
CA THR A 172 -29.82 6.57 1.88
C THR A 172 -29.97 5.06 2.07
N ASP A 173 -29.59 4.25 1.10
CA ASP A 173 -29.69 2.78 1.18
C ASP A 173 -28.59 2.22 2.08
N VAL A 174 -27.37 2.76 1.98
CA VAL A 174 -26.27 2.43 2.90
C VAL A 174 -26.64 2.79 4.33
N GLN A 175 -27.13 4.02 4.55
CA GLN A 175 -27.60 4.48 5.86
C GLN A 175 -28.73 3.61 6.40
N ARG A 176 -29.70 3.23 5.55
CA ARG A 176 -30.81 2.34 5.93
C ARG A 176 -30.29 0.95 6.31
N SER A 177 -29.34 0.40 5.56
CA SER A 177 -28.73 -0.90 5.84
C SER A 177 -27.92 -0.91 7.14
N VAL A 178 -27.10 0.13 7.36
CA VAL A 178 -26.34 0.32 8.60
C VAL A 178 -27.28 0.51 9.78
N ARG A 179 -28.30 1.37 9.67
CA ARG A 179 -29.32 1.56 10.71
C ARG A 179 -30.02 0.24 11.05
N ALA A 180 -30.47 -0.51 10.05
CA ALA A 180 -31.11 -1.81 10.27
C ALA A 180 -30.18 -2.82 10.95
N SER A 181 -28.89 -2.80 10.62
CA SER A 181 -27.88 -3.65 11.26
C SER A 181 -27.61 -3.23 12.71
N LEU A 182 -27.52 -1.93 12.98
CA LEU A 182 -27.37 -1.39 14.34
C LEU A 182 -28.62 -1.66 15.18
N GLU A 183 -29.82 -1.54 14.63
CA GLU A 183 -31.07 -1.89 15.31
C GLU A 183 -31.14 -3.38 15.68
N LYS A 184 -30.61 -4.26 14.82
CA LYS A 184 -30.49 -5.70 15.12
C LYS A 184 -29.52 -6.00 16.26
N VAL A 185 -28.46 -5.20 16.40
CA VAL A 185 -27.46 -5.34 17.49
C VAL A 185 -27.94 -4.67 18.78
N ALA A 186 -28.61 -3.50 18.66
CA ALA A 186 -29.12 -2.72 19.76
C ALA A 186 -30.35 -3.35 20.42
N LYS A 187 -31.18 -4.04 19.63
CA LYS A 187 -32.04 -5.10 20.17
C LYS A 187 -31.08 -6.16 20.69
N LYS A 188 -30.73 -6.06 21.99
CA LYS A 188 -30.13 -7.16 22.75
C LYS A 188 -30.81 -8.40 22.22
N PRO A 189 -30.08 -9.41 21.72
CA PRO A 189 -30.72 -10.70 21.56
C PRO A 189 -31.30 -10.97 22.95
N GLU A 190 -32.63 -10.91 23.09
CA GLU A 190 -33.27 -11.64 24.17
C GLU A 190 -32.57 -12.98 24.09
N PRO A 191 -31.92 -13.45 25.18
CA PRO A 191 -31.19 -14.69 25.15
C PRO A 191 -32.18 -15.65 24.52
N LYS A 192 -31.91 -16.07 23.27
CA LYS A 192 -32.73 -17.07 22.61
C LYS A 192 -32.45 -18.24 23.51
N ILE A 193 -33.33 -18.43 24.47
CA ILE A 193 -33.16 -19.45 25.47
C ILE A 193 -33.12 -20.68 24.59
N GLU A 194 -31.94 -21.26 24.47
CA GLU A 194 -31.67 -22.51 23.76
C GLU A 194 -32.39 -23.69 24.46
N ASN A 195 -33.42 -23.38 25.27
CA ASN A 195 -34.40 -24.26 25.87
C ASN A 195 -35.69 -24.32 25.07
N ASP A 196 -35.80 -23.89 23.80
CA ASP A 196 -37.01 -24.26 23.05
C ASP A 196 -37.10 -25.79 22.84
N TYR A 197 -35.93 -26.47 22.86
CA TYR A 197 -35.83 -27.93 22.94
C TYR A 197 -36.26 -28.48 24.32
N TYR A 198 -35.75 -27.92 25.42
CA TYR A 198 -36.09 -28.38 26.77
C TYR A 198 -37.53 -28.00 27.20
N ARG A 199 -38.06 -26.84 26.82
CA ARG A 199 -39.46 -26.45 27.13
C ARG A 199 -40.47 -27.35 26.43
N ARG A 200 -40.21 -27.79 25.19
CA ARG A 200 -41.12 -28.75 24.53
C ARG A 200 -41.03 -30.14 25.12
N HIS A 201 -39.86 -30.59 25.57
CA HIS A 201 -39.71 -31.91 26.16
C HIS A 201 -40.18 -32.02 27.62
N VAL A 202 -40.10 -30.93 28.40
CA VAL A 202 -40.54 -30.91 29.81
C VAL A 202 -42.07 -30.79 29.95
N PHE A 203 -42.78 -30.16 29.01
CA PHE A 203 -44.26 -30.08 29.09
C PHE A 203 -45.00 -31.33 28.58
N LEU A 204 -44.32 -32.25 27.89
CA LEU A 204 -44.93 -33.47 27.30
C LEU A 204 -44.81 -34.72 28.18
N LYS A 205 -43.97 -34.68 29.23
CA LYS A 205 -43.95 -35.68 30.29
C LYS A 205 -43.99 -34.93 31.61
N GLY A 206 -45.10 -35.05 32.34
CA GLY A 206 -45.26 -34.50 33.69
C GLY A 206 -44.39 -35.22 34.72
N ASP A 207 -43.13 -35.47 34.40
CA ASP A 207 -42.15 -36.08 35.27
C ASP A 207 -41.33 -34.96 35.90
N GLU A 208 -41.30 -34.95 37.23
CA GLU A 208 -40.47 -34.07 38.05
C GLU A 208 -39.02 -34.15 37.57
N ILE A 209 -38.40 -33.00 37.34
CA ILE A 209 -36.99 -32.92 36.95
C ILE A 209 -36.18 -33.55 38.10
N PRO A 210 -35.38 -34.61 37.87
CA PRO A 210 -34.56 -35.18 38.92
C PRO A 210 -33.64 -34.10 39.47
N GLU A 211 -33.65 -33.91 40.79
CA GLU A 211 -32.87 -32.89 41.51
C GLU A 211 -31.37 -32.93 41.16
N GLU A 212 -30.88 -34.10 40.75
CA GLU A 212 -29.52 -34.35 40.26
C GLU A 212 -29.18 -33.59 38.97
N ALA A 213 -30.13 -33.42 38.05
CA ALA A 213 -29.93 -32.68 36.80
C ALA A 213 -29.87 -31.16 37.05
N GLU A 214 -30.54 -30.67 38.09
CA GLU A 214 -30.46 -29.26 38.49
C GLU A 214 -29.10 -28.94 39.15
N ALA A 215 -28.55 -29.88 39.92
CA ALA A 215 -27.22 -29.73 40.52
C ALA A 215 -26.12 -29.66 39.45
N GLU A 216 -26.15 -30.55 38.45
CA GLU A 216 -25.15 -30.55 37.37
C GLU A 216 -25.24 -29.29 36.48
N ALA A 217 -26.44 -28.75 36.29
CA ALA A 217 -26.64 -27.50 35.57
C ALA A 217 -26.05 -26.29 36.32
N ARG A 218 -26.14 -26.26 37.66
CA ARG A 218 -25.53 -25.21 38.49
C ARG A 218 -24.01 -25.27 38.46
N GLU A 219 -23.41 -26.45 38.58
CA GLU A 219 -21.95 -26.61 38.50
C GLU A 219 -21.40 -26.16 37.14
N LYS A 220 -22.05 -26.56 36.04
CA LYS A 220 -21.66 -26.09 34.70
C LYS A 220 -21.79 -24.58 34.58
N HIS A 221 -22.85 -23.99 35.13
CA HIS A 221 -23.03 -22.54 35.07
C HIS A 221 -21.91 -21.78 35.82
N GLU A 222 -21.52 -22.26 37.01
CA GLU A 222 -20.41 -21.68 37.78
C GLU A 222 -19.07 -21.82 37.06
N MET A 223 -18.80 -22.98 36.45
CA MET A 223 -17.60 -23.20 35.64
C MET A 223 -17.52 -22.22 34.47
N TRP A 224 -18.63 -21.99 33.76
CA TRP A 224 -18.68 -21.04 32.64
C TRP A 224 -18.53 -19.59 33.09
N GLN A 225 -19.04 -19.21 34.27
CA GLN A 225 -18.81 -17.88 34.84
C GLN A 225 -17.32 -17.66 35.18
N GLY A 226 -16.63 -18.69 35.66
CA GLY A 226 -15.18 -18.65 35.87
C GLY A 226 -14.40 -18.38 34.58
N ILE A 227 -14.69 -19.13 33.51
CA ILE A 227 -14.01 -19.00 32.21
C ILE A 227 -14.26 -17.63 31.56
N LEU A 228 -15.51 -17.15 31.58
CA LEU A 228 -15.85 -15.85 31.02
C LEU A 228 -15.26 -14.70 31.83
N GLY A 229 -15.23 -14.82 33.16
CA GLY A 229 -14.58 -13.84 34.05
C GLY A 229 -13.08 -13.69 33.78
N TRP A 230 -12.39 -14.78 33.45
CA TRP A 230 -10.96 -14.74 33.08
C TRP A 230 -10.72 -14.04 31.74
N SER A 231 -11.60 -14.24 30.76
CA SER A 231 -11.48 -13.59 29.43
C SER A 231 -11.64 -12.06 29.50
N LEU A 232 -12.52 -11.55 30.37
CA LEU A 232 -12.70 -10.11 30.62
C LEU A 232 -11.50 -9.51 31.37
N ARG A 233 -10.88 -10.26 32.29
CA ARG A 233 -9.69 -9.80 33.03
C ARG A 233 -8.46 -9.72 32.12
N LEU A 234 -8.28 -10.69 31.22
CA LEU A 234 -7.21 -10.68 30.22
C LEU A 234 -7.37 -9.53 29.21
N ARG A 235 -8.60 -9.20 28.82
CA ARG A 235 -8.86 -8.10 27.89
C ARG A 235 -8.59 -6.73 28.51
N ASN A 236 -8.87 -6.54 29.80
CA ASN A 236 -8.51 -5.31 30.53
C ASN A 236 -7.01 -5.20 30.81
N LEU A 237 -6.30 -6.31 31.02
CA LEU A 237 -4.83 -6.32 31.11
C LEU A 237 -4.16 -5.97 29.77
N ALA A 238 -4.75 -6.36 28.64
CA ALA A 238 -4.23 -6.04 27.31
C ALA A 238 -4.49 -4.59 26.86
N LEU A 239 -5.46 -3.89 27.48
CA LEU A 239 -5.84 -2.52 27.14
C LEU A 239 -5.38 -1.47 28.18
N GLY A 240 -4.97 -1.91 29.37
CA GLY A 240 -4.50 -1.06 30.45
C GLY A 240 -3.01 -0.78 30.41
N ASP A 241 -2.53 -0.06 29.38
CA ASP A 241 -1.24 0.66 29.47
C ASP A 241 -1.09 1.85 28.51
N PHE A 242 -2.12 2.20 27.73
CA PHE A 242 -2.02 3.27 26.71
C PHE A 242 -2.51 4.66 27.15
N SER A 243 -2.94 4.84 28.40
CA SER A 243 -3.63 6.09 28.83
C SER A 243 -2.84 6.98 29.79
N SER A 244 -1.51 6.89 29.87
CA SER A 244 -0.72 7.77 30.75
C SER A 244 0.60 8.26 30.15
N ARG A 245 0.56 8.85 28.94
CA ARG A 245 1.64 9.73 28.44
C ARG A 245 1.09 10.83 27.52
N HIS A 246 0.38 11.79 28.10
CA HIS A 246 0.22 13.11 27.48
C HIS A 246 0.29 14.16 28.58
N ASP A 247 1.51 14.49 28.98
CA ASP A 247 1.84 15.78 29.57
C ASP A 247 3.27 16.14 29.16
N TYR A 248 3.49 17.44 28.95
CA TYR A 248 4.73 18.12 28.52
C TYR A 248 4.98 18.21 27.01
N CYS A 249 4.52 19.31 26.41
CA CYS A 249 5.34 20.16 25.52
C CYS A 249 4.60 21.48 25.21
N TYR A 250 4.46 22.33 26.21
CA TYR A 250 4.41 23.79 26.00
C TYR A 250 5.70 24.35 26.56
N LEU A 251 6.56 24.90 25.70
CA LEU A 251 7.42 26.06 25.97
C LEU A 251 8.30 26.35 24.74
N LEU A 252 8.48 27.65 24.50
CA LEU A 252 9.42 28.32 23.58
C LEU A 252 8.87 28.73 22.21
N SER A 253 8.14 29.85 22.21
CA SER A 253 8.32 30.89 21.19
C SER A 253 8.91 32.13 21.88
N ASN A 254 10.06 32.57 21.37
CA ASN A 254 10.57 33.94 21.43
C ASN A 254 10.73 34.39 19.99
#